data_AF-A0A938V656-F1
#
_entry.id   AF-A0A938V656-F1
#
_cell.length_a   1.000
_cell.length_b   1.000
_cell.length_c   1.000
_cell.angle_alpha   90.00
_cell.angle_beta   90.00
_cell.angle_gamma   90.00
#
_symmetry.space_group_name_H-M   'P 1'
#
loop_
_entity.id
_entity.type
_entity.pdbx_description
1 polymer ?
#
loop_
_entity_poly.entity_id
_entity_poly.type
_entity_poly.pdbx_seq_one_letter_code
_entity_poly.pdbx_strand_id
1 'polypeptide(L)' 'MHELSITQSLLDITLEQVRLHGASKVSRIHVVAGAMHNLVDDSLRFCFEVVSKGTPAEGAELSVQTVPARAQ' A
#
# COMPACT_ATOMS: atom_id res chain seq x y z
N MET A 1 -14.06 6.56 -1.10
CA MET A 1 -13.48 6.82 -2.44
C MET A 1 -12.02 7.24 -2.35
N HIS A 2 -11.59 7.96 -1.31
CA HIS A 2 -10.23 8.47 -1.17
C HIS A 2 -9.18 7.37 -0.84
N GLU A 3 -9.57 6.38 -0.04
CA GLU A 3 -8.69 5.27 0.37
C GLU A 3 -8.46 4.27 -0.77
N LEU A 4 -9.48 4.02 -1.59
CA LEU A 4 -9.38 3.10 -2.72
C LEU A 4 -8.41 3.60 -3.79
N SER A 5 -8.40 4.90 -4.11
CA SER A 5 -7.46 5.48 -5.06
C SER A 5 -6.02 5.43 -4.55
N ILE A 6 -5.79 5.72 -3.26
CA ILE A 6 -4.46 5.55 -2.61
C ILE A 6 -4.00 4.09 -2.73
N THR A 7 -4.89 3.15 -2.40
CA THR A 7 -4.58 1.71 -2.43
C THR A 7 -4.28 1.22 -3.85
N GLN A 8 -5.04 1.67 -4.85
CA GLN A 8 -4.79 1.35 -6.25
C GLN A 8 -3.43 1.88 -6.70
N SER A 9 -3.11 3.14 -6.41
CA SER A 9 -1.79 3.70 -6.74
C SER A 9 -0.63 2.98 -6.04
N LEU A 10 -0.81 2.54 -4.78
CA LEU A 10 0.16 1.70 -4.08
C LEU A 10 0.36 0.35 -4.77
N LEU A 11 -0.72 -0.30 -5.21
CA LEU A 11 -0.65 -1.55 -5.97
C LEU A 11 0.05 -1.34 -7.31
N ASP A 12 -0.33 -0.31 -8.08
CA ASP A 12 0.25 -0.03 -9.40
C ASP A 12 1.77 0.22 -9.31
N ILE A 13 2.22 1.01 -8.32
CA ILE A 13 3.65 1.21 -8.02
C ILE A 13 4.32 -0.11 -7.63
N THR A 14 3.66 -0.95 -6.84
CA THR A 14 4.18 -2.26 -6.43
C THR A 14 4.36 -3.19 -7.63
N LEU A 15 3.38 -3.26 -8.53
CA LEU A 15 3.42 -4.08 -9.75
C LEU A 15 4.49 -3.58 -10.74
N GLU A 16 4.70 -2.27 -10.82
CA GLU A 16 5.81 -1.67 -11.55
C GLU A 16 7.16 -2.18 -11.01
N GLN A 17 7.39 -2.12 -9.69
CA GLN A 17 8.63 -2.60 -9.08
C GLN A 17 8.81 -4.12 -9.24
N VAL A 18 7.75 -4.91 -9.09
CA VAL A 18 7.77 -6.37 -9.32
C VAL A 18 8.21 -6.68 -10.75
N ARG A 19 7.65 -5.99 -11.75
CA ARG A 19 7.99 -6.18 -13.17
C ARG A 19 9.43 -5.75 -13.48
N LEU A 20 9.89 -4.63 -12.91
CA LEU A 20 11.27 -4.13 -13.10
C LEU A 20 12.34 -5.07 -12.51
N HIS A 21 12.05 -5.72 -11.38
CA HIS A 21 12.99 -6.61 -10.70
C HIS A 21 12.81 -8.10 -11.04
N GLY A 22 11.84 -8.45 -11.90
CA GLY A 22 11.53 -9.84 -12.24
C GLY A 22 11.02 -10.67 -11.06
N ALA A 23 10.44 -10.03 -10.04
CA ALA A 23 9.92 -10.72 -8.87
C ALA A 23 8.63 -11.48 -9.20
N SER A 24 8.41 -12.61 -8.52
CA SER A 24 7.19 -13.42 -8.67
C SER A 24 6.16 -13.19 -7.55
N LYS A 25 6.59 -12.66 -6.40
CA LYS A 25 5.75 -12.39 -5.24
C LYS A 25 6.30 -11.25 -4.38
N VAL A 26 5.41 -10.45 -3.79
CA VAL A 26 5.71 -9.47 -2.74
C VAL A 26 5.41 -10.09 -1.37
N SER A 27 6.33 -9.97 -0.43
CA SER A 27 6.14 -10.45 0.95
C SER A 27 5.55 -9.38 1.87
N ARG A 28 6.04 -8.14 1.77
CA ARG A 28 5.68 -7.03 2.64
C ARG A 28 5.81 -5.69 1.90
N ILE A 29 4.91 -4.75 2.20
CA ILE A 29 4.92 -3.37 1.70
C ILE A 29 4.96 -2.44 2.89
N HIS A 30 5.96 -1.57 2.95
CA HIS A 30 6.08 -0.53 3.98
C HIS A 30 5.61 0.81 3.42
N VAL A 31 4.60 1.40 4.05
CA VAL A 31 4.04 2.71 3.68
C VAL A 31 4.28 3.69 4.81
N VAL A 32 4.85 4.85 4.51
CA VAL A 32 5.02 5.94 5.49
C VAL A 32 4.00 7.02 5.19
N ALA A 33 3.11 7.31 6.15
CA ALA A 33 2.03 8.29 5.99
C ALA A 33 2.20 9.45 6.97
N GLY A 34 1.96 10.69 6.51
CA GLY A 34 1.96 11.85 7.40
C GLY A 34 0.68 11.93 8.24
N ALA A 35 0.78 12.30 9.52
CA ALA A 35 -0.32 12.31 10.49
C ALA A 35 -1.55 13.19 10.14
N MET A 36 -1.48 14.01 9.08
CA MET A 36 -2.67 14.72 8.55
C MET A 36 -3.58 13.81 7.70
N HIS A 37 -3.07 12.68 7.22
CA HIS A 37 -3.88 11.61 6.67
C HIS A 37 -4.39 10.75 7.84
N ASN A 38 -5.64 10.96 8.24
CA ASN A 38 -6.36 10.11 9.20
C ASN A 38 -6.75 8.77 8.55
N LEU A 39 -5.76 8.08 7.97
CA LEU A 39 -5.91 6.78 7.34
C LEU A 39 -6.18 5.75 8.42
N VAL A 40 -7.39 5.19 8.38
CA VAL A 40 -7.73 4.02 9.17
C VAL A 40 -6.94 2.84 8.59
N ASP A 41 -5.95 2.35 9.34
CA ASP A 41 -5.06 1.26 8.92
C ASP A 41 -5.85 0.03 8.46
N ASP A 42 -6.93 -0.32 9.17
CA ASP A 42 -7.85 -1.41 8.80
C ASP A 42 -8.54 -1.19 7.44
N SER A 43 -8.93 0.05 7.11
CA SER A 43 -9.56 0.35 5.82
C SER A 43 -8.57 0.24 4.67
N LEU A 44 -7.32 0.69 4.85
CA LEU A 44 -6.26 0.48 3.87
C LEU A 44 -5.93 -1.00 3.70
N ARG A 45 -5.78 -1.75 4.79
CA ARG A 45 -5.55 -3.21 4.77
C ARG A 45 -6.65 -3.93 4.01
N PHE A 46 -7.92 -3.63 4.32
CA PHE A 46 -9.07 -4.24 3.67
C PHE A 46 -9.13 -3.89 2.18
N CYS A 47 -9.00 -2.61 1.81
CA CYS A 47 -8.93 -2.22 0.41
C CYS A 47 -7.77 -2.92 -0.32
N PHE A 48 -6.60 -3.02 0.32
CA PHE A 48 -5.42 -3.66 -0.25
C PHE A 48 -5.63 -5.16 -0.46
N GLU A 49 -6.21 -5.87 0.50
CA GLU A 49 -6.55 -7.29 0.34
C GLU A 49 -7.56 -7.52 -0.80
N VAL A 50 -8.49 -6.59 -1.02
CA VAL A 50 -9.44 -6.67 -2.13
C VAL A 50 -8.77 -6.42 -3.48
N VAL A 51 -7.94 -5.38 -3.63
CA VAL A 51 -7.32 -5.05 -4.93
C VAL A 51 -6.09 -5.90 -5.29
N SER A 52 -5.39 -6.46 -4.30
CA SER A 52 -4.19 -7.28 -4.54
C SER A 52 -4.48 -8.71 -5.02
N LYS A 53 -5.73 -9.18 -4.92
CA LYS A 53 -6.16 -10.52 -5.37
C LYS A 53 -5.91 -10.70 -6.87
N GLY A 54 -5.35 -11.85 -7.24
CA GLY A 54 -4.94 -12.18 -8.60
C GLY A 54 -3.63 -11.51 -9.04
N THR A 55 -2.88 -10.87 -8.12
CA THR A 55 -1.63 -10.18 -8.44
C THR A 55 -0.43 -10.76 -7.66
N PRO A 56 0.83 -10.50 -8.07
CA PRO A 56 2.02 -10.83 -7.27
C PRO A 56 2.04 -10.22 -5.85
N ALA A 57 1.18 -9.25 -5.55
CA ALA A 57 1.05 -8.66 -4.23
C ALA A 57 -0.01 -9.36 -3.34
N GLU A 58 -0.67 -10.41 -3.83
CA GLU A 58 -1.66 -11.16 -3.06
C GLU A 58 -1.04 -11.80 -1.81
N GLY A 59 -1.65 -11.49 -0.65
CA GLY A 59 -1.17 -11.94 0.65
C GLY A 59 0.12 -11.27 1.12
N ALA A 60 0.52 -10.13 0.53
CA ALA A 60 1.59 -9.30 1.05
C ALA A 60 1.15 -8.57 2.33
N GLU A 61 2.04 -8.49 3.32
CA GLU A 61 1.79 -7.76 4.56
C GLU A 61 1.92 -6.24 4.33
N LEU A 62 0.83 -5.50 4.46
CA LEU A 62 0.87 -4.03 4.46
C LEU A 62 1.28 -3.52 5.86
N SER A 63 2.28 -2.67 5.94
CA SER A 63 2.78 -2.06 7.18
C SER A 63 2.77 -0.55 7.04
N VAL A 64 1.78 0.12 7.64
CA VAL A 64 1.65 1.58 7.63
C VAL A 64 2.31 2.18 8.87
N GLN A 65 3.27 3.08 8.67
CA GLN A 65 3.90 3.86 9.73
C GLN A 65 3.46 5.32 9.62
N THR A 66 2.71 5.80 10.61
CA THR A 66 2.33 7.21 10.71
C THR A 66 3.46 8.05 11.31
N VAL A 67 3.88 9.09 10.61
CA VAL A 67 4.89 10.05 11.07
C VAL A 67 4.27 11.44 11.31
N PRO A 68 4.69 12.18 12.34
CA PRO A 68 4.14 13.51 12.62
C PRO A 68 4.42 14.46 11.45
N ALA A 69 3.40 15.19 11.02
CA ALA A 69 3.56 16.21 10.00
C ALA A 69 4.48 17.33 10.52
N ARG A 70 5.55 17.63 9.79
CA ARG A 70 6.40 18.79 10.05
C ARG A 70 5.96 19.92 9.13
N ALA A 71 5.43 20.99 9.71
CA ALA A 71 5.48 22.30 9.05
C ALA A 71 6.94 22.73 8.97
N GLN A 72 7.34 23.26 7.81
CA GLN A 72 8.59 24.01 7.61
C GLN A 72 8.24 25.47 7.35
#